data_AF-A0A838R6B9-F1
#
_entry.id   AF-A0A838R6B9-F1
#
_cell.length_a   1.000
_cell.length_b   1.000
_cell.length_c   1.000
_cell.angle_alpha   90.00
_cell.angle_beta   90.00
_cell.angle_gamma   90.00
#
_symmetry.space_group_name_H-M   'P 1'
#
loop_
_entity.id
_entity.type
_entity.pdbx_description
1 polymer ?
#
loop_
_entity_poly.entity_id
_entity_poly.type
_entity_poly.pdbx_seq_one_letter_code
_entity_poly.pdbx_strand_id
1 'polypeptide(L)'
;MSTKLISPLFAGLALMVAGCQEGTTREDVADARADVQEEQADVAEAQADANADVAAEQDDLDAARREANKPVLDADDSAEAAKDQADAQRDVAGARAGANEEVIDEKADVAEAQQELQQTEMELQQTQARDAFAQQADQQIALADQKIEELEARENNADGAAEQATEDQISKLKAQRERVQEAVDDMKSAEIMKWQDHQQNAQLAMSELNRMLQEVQ
;
A
#
# COMPACT_ATOMS: atom_id res chain seq x y z
N MET A 1 -12.58 -35.66 -18.82
CA MET A 1 -11.92 -35.49 -17.49
C MET A 1 -10.86 -34.43 -17.67
N SER A 2 -11.27 -33.16 -17.53
CA SER A 2 -10.36 -32.02 -17.68
C SER A 2 -9.76 -31.72 -16.31
N THR A 3 -8.44 -31.83 -16.21
CA THR A 3 -7.67 -31.52 -15.01
C THR A 3 -7.70 -30.02 -14.78
N LYS A 4 -8.51 -29.58 -13.82
CA LYS A 4 -8.48 -28.23 -13.25
C LYS A 4 -7.10 -27.98 -12.65
N LEU A 5 -6.29 -27.17 -13.32
CA LEU A 5 -5.06 -26.61 -12.78
C LEU A 5 -5.46 -25.45 -11.88
N ILE A 6 -5.61 -25.76 -10.59
CA ILE A 6 -5.65 -24.77 -9.52
C ILE A 6 -4.21 -24.27 -9.42
N SER A 7 -3.91 -23.10 -9.99
CA SER A 7 -2.65 -22.40 -9.75
C SER A 7 -2.69 -21.78 -8.35
N PRO A 8 -1.80 -22.17 -7.42
CA PRO A 8 -1.64 -21.49 -6.15
C PRO A 8 -0.46 -20.54 -6.29
N LEU A 9 -0.69 -19.28 -6.65
CA LEU A 9 0.36 -18.29 -6.79
C LEU A 9 -0.05 -16.93 -6.26
N PHE A 10 -0.30 -16.83 -4.96
CA PHE A 10 -0.01 -15.60 -4.23
C PHE A 10 0.77 -15.97 -2.98
N ALA A 11 2.06 -16.22 -3.20
CA ALA A 11 3.05 -16.19 -2.13
C ALA A 11 3.22 -14.72 -1.74
N GLY A 12 2.33 -14.23 -0.88
CA GLY A 12 2.45 -12.94 -0.22
C GLY A 12 3.78 -12.88 0.51
N LEU A 13 4.77 -12.28 -0.14
CA LEU A 13 6.10 -12.08 0.41
C LEU A 13 6.03 -10.85 1.30
N ALA A 14 5.41 -11.02 2.47
CA ALA A 14 5.52 -10.07 3.56
C ALA A 14 6.99 -10.04 4.01
N LEU A 15 7.77 -9.14 3.42
CA LEU A 15 9.11 -8.76 3.84
C LEU A 15 9.01 -8.01 5.18
N MET A 16 8.76 -8.75 6.26
CA MET A 16 8.99 -8.27 7.62
C MET A 16 10.49 -8.30 7.90
N VAL A 17 11.20 -7.27 7.44
CA VAL A 17 12.56 -6.99 7.91
C VAL A 17 12.45 -6.40 9.32
N ALA A 18 12.86 -7.20 10.29
CA ALA A 18 12.94 -6.78 11.69
C ALA A 18 14.14 -5.83 11.89
N GLY A 19 13.86 -4.59 12.28
CA GLY A 19 14.82 -3.67 12.89
C GLY A 19 14.80 -2.27 12.28
N CYS A 20 14.19 -1.32 13.01
CA CYS A 20 13.80 0.03 12.58
C CYS A 20 12.57 0.02 11.66
N GLN A 21 11.49 0.70 12.05
CA GLN A 21 10.33 0.96 11.19
C GLN A 21 10.78 1.84 10.02
N GLU A 22 11.39 1.22 9.00
CA GLU A 22 11.55 1.80 7.69
C GLU A 22 10.14 2.01 7.14
N GLY A 23 9.75 3.27 6.94
CA GLY A 23 8.42 3.61 6.42
C GLY A 23 8.32 3.26 4.94
N THR A 24 7.10 3.32 4.41
CA THR A 24 6.80 3.04 3.00
C THR A 24 7.65 3.91 2.08
N THR A 25 8.23 3.28 1.06
CA THR A 25 9.20 3.86 0.14
C THR A 25 8.59 4.07 -1.25
N ARG A 26 9.40 4.65 -2.15
CA ARG A 26 9.01 4.78 -3.57
C ARG A 26 9.04 3.45 -4.31
N GLU A 27 9.81 2.48 -3.82
CA GLU A 27 9.89 1.13 -4.38
C GLU A 27 8.58 0.40 -4.11
N ASP A 28 8.06 0.46 -2.87
CA ASP A 28 6.77 -0.14 -2.51
C ASP A 28 5.61 0.40 -3.37
N VAL A 29 5.59 1.70 -3.67
CA VAL A 29 4.60 2.29 -4.58
C VAL A 29 4.82 1.84 -6.03
N ALA A 30 6.07 1.61 -6.45
CA ALA A 30 6.35 1.12 -7.79
C ALA A 30 5.90 -0.34 -7.95
N ASP A 31 6.12 -1.17 -6.93
CA ASP A 31 5.69 -2.57 -6.89
C ASP A 31 4.16 -2.66 -6.89
N ALA A 32 3.46 -1.92 -6.03
CA ALA A 32 1.99 -1.89 -6.04
C ALA A 32 1.39 -1.39 -7.37
N ARG A 33 2.12 -0.55 -8.13
CA ARG A 33 1.71 -0.15 -9.48
C ARG A 33 1.97 -1.22 -10.53
N ALA A 34 2.99 -2.06 -10.32
CA ALA A 34 3.26 -3.21 -11.15
C ALA A 34 2.18 -4.27 -10.94
N ASP A 35 1.78 -4.51 -9.70
CA ASP A 35 0.69 -5.45 -9.37
C ASP A 35 -0.62 -5.04 -10.06
N VAL A 36 -1.03 -3.77 -9.98
CA VAL A 36 -2.21 -3.27 -10.71
C VAL A 36 -2.11 -3.49 -12.24
N GLN A 37 -0.90 -3.47 -12.80
CA GLN A 37 -0.69 -3.72 -14.23
C GLN A 37 -0.75 -5.21 -14.56
N GLU A 38 -0.26 -6.07 -13.67
CA GLU A 38 -0.33 -7.53 -13.77
C GLU A 38 -1.79 -7.99 -13.73
N GLU A 39 -2.56 -7.58 -12.72
CA GLU A 39 -3.99 -7.91 -12.60
C GLU A 39 -4.82 -7.41 -13.82
N GLN A 40 -4.45 -6.25 -14.39
CA GLN A 40 -5.08 -5.76 -15.62
C GLN A 40 -4.75 -6.61 -16.85
N ALA A 41 -3.55 -7.19 -16.90
CA ALA A 41 -3.17 -8.13 -17.94
C ALA A 41 -3.93 -9.45 -17.78
N ASP A 42 -4.13 -9.92 -16.56
CA ASP A 42 -4.87 -11.15 -16.25
C ASP A 42 -6.35 -11.02 -16.63
N VAL A 43 -6.98 -9.86 -16.36
CA VAL A 43 -8.32 -9.57 -16.90
C VAL A 43 -8.38 -9.64 -18.43
N ALA A 44 -7.32 -9.21 -19.12
CA ALA A 44 -7.27 -9.25 -20.58
C ALA A 44 -7.07 -10.69 -21.11
N GLU A 45 -6.26 -11.49 -20.42
CA GLU A 45 -6.06 -12.92 -20.71
C GLU A 45 -7.35 -13.71 -20.46
N ALA A 46 -7.98 -13.54 -19.30
CA ALA A 46 -9.27 -14.16 -18.97
C ALA A 46 -10.36 -13.79 -20.00
N GLN A 47 -10.38 -12.54 -20.50
CA GLN A 47 -11.29 -12.16 -21.59
C GLN A 47 -10.96 -12.87 -22.91
N ALA A 48 -9.69 -13.09 -23.22
CA ALA A 48 -9.29 -13.79 -24.44
C ALA A 48 -9.70 -15.27 -24.36
N ASP A 49 -9.44 -15.92 -23.23
CA ASP A 49 -9.78 -17.33 -22.98
C ASP A 49 -11.29 -17.54 -22.92
N ALA A 50 -12.01 -16.67 -22.20
CA ALA A 50 -13.48 -16.61 -22.20
C ALA A 50 -14.08 -16.59 -23.62
N ASN A 51 -13.53 -15.74 -24.48
CA ASN A 51 -13.99 -15.63 -25.87
C ASN A 51 -13.65 -16.87 -26.69
N ALA A 52 -12.47 -17.48 -26.46
CA ALA A 52 -12.05 -18.71 -27.12
C ALA A 52 -12.96 -19.90 -26.75
N ASP A 53 -13.28 -20.07 -25.47
CA ASP A 53 -14.16 -21.12 -24.97
C ASP A 53 -15.58 -20.98 -25.53
N VAL A 54 -16.13 -19.76 -25.49
CA VAL A 54 -17.45 -19.48 -26.05
C VAL A 54 -17.48 -19.68 -27.57
N ALA A 55 -16.39 -19.43 -28.28
CA ALA A 55 -16.28 -19.69 -29.71
C ALA A 55 -16.23 -21.20 -30.01
N ALA A 56 -15.47 -21.98 -29.24
CA ALA A 56 -15.40 -23.43 -29.39
C ALA A 56 -16.77 -24.09 -29.22
N GLU A 57 -17.52 -23.71 -28.18
CA GLU A 57 -18.89 -24.24 -27.95
C GLU A 57 -19.87 -23.78 -29.04
N GLN A 58 -19.67 -22.59 -29.62
CA GLN A 58 -20.49 -22.11 -30.74
C GLN A 58 -20.24 -22.93 -32.01
N ASP A 59 -18.99 -23.31 -32.28
CA ASP A 59 -18.66 -24.17 -33.41
C ASP A 59 -19.33 -25.55 -33.28
N ASP A 60 -19.37 -26.10 -32.07
CA ASP A 60 -20.07 -27.36 -31.77
C ASP A 60 -21.59 -27.23 -31.93
N LEU A 61 -22.18 -26.12 -31.47
CA LEU A 61 -23.59 -25.81 -31.70
C LEU A 61 -23.92 -25.70 -33.20
N ASP A 62 -23.06 -25.05 -33.98
CA ASP A 62 -23.27 -24.90 -35.42
C ASP A 62 -23.06 -26.22 -36.18
N ALA A 63 -22.21 -27.13 -35.67
CA ALA A 63 -22.14 -28.51 -36.14
C ALA A 63 -23.44 -29.27 -35.84
N ALA A 64 -23.96 -29.21 -34.61
CA ALA A 64 -25.21 -29.86 -34.21
C ALA A 64 -26.42 -29.34 -35.03
N ARG A 65 -26.49 -28.02 -35.27
CA ARG A 65 -27.51 -27.42 -36.14
C ARG A 65 -27.43 -27.92 -37.58
N ARG A 66 -26.23 -28.08 -38.13
CA ARG A 66 -26.06 -28.62 -39.49
C ARG A 66 -26.53 -30.06 -39.56
N GLU A 67 -26.27 -30.87 -38.53
CA GLU A 67 -26.74 -32.25 -38.44
C GLU A 67 -28.27 -32.30 -38.39
N ALA A 68 -28.89 -31.54 -37.48
CA ALA A 68 -30.35 -31.50 -37.32
C ALA A 68 -31.12 -31.02 -38.56
N ASN A 69 -30.47 -30.25 -39.44
CA ASN A 69 -31.08 -29.76 -40.68
C ASN A 69 -30.85 -30.68 -41.90
N LYS A 70 -30.15 -31.81 -41.75
CA LYS A 70 -30.02 -32.78 -42.85
C LYS A 70 -31.38 -33.43 -43.15
N PRO A 71 -31.66 -33.79 -44.42
CA PRO A 71 -32.84 -34.57 -44.75
C PRO A 71 -32.75 -35.96 -44.11
N VAL A 72 -33.58 -36.22 -43.10
CA VAL A 72 -33.67 -37.52 -42.41
C VAL A 72 -34.75 -38.39 -43.06
N LEU A 73 -34.44 -39.68 -43.23
CA LEU A 73 -35.36 -40.67 -43.79
C LEU A 73 -36.21 -41.35 -42.70
N ASP A 74 -35.74 -41.35 -41.45
CA ASP A 74 -36.39 -41.96 -40.29
C ASP A 74 -36.70 -40.92 -39.19
N ALA A 75 -37.83 -41.09 -38.50
CA ALA A 75 -38.34 -40.13 -37.52
C ALA A 75 -37.55 -40.12 -36.20
N ASP A 76 -36.91 -41.24 -35.84
CA ASP A 76 -36.12 -41.36 -34.61
C ASP A 76 -34.82 -40.54 -34.70
N ASP A 77 -34.15 -40.54 -35.86
CA ASP A 77 -32.94 -39.72 -36.12
C ASP A 77 -33.22 -38.22 -35.99
N SER A 78 -34.43 -37.79 -36.35
CA SER A 78 -34.85 -36.38 -36.21
C SER A 78 -34.94 -35.93 -34.75
N ALA A 79 -35.34 -36.83 -33.84
CA ALA A 79 -35.53 -36.49 -32.43
C ALA A 79 -34.18 -36.44 -31.68
N GLU A 80 -33.25 -37.33 -32.03
CA GLU A 80 -31.90 -37.35 -31.48
C GLU A 80 -31.12 -36.08 -31.87
N ALA A 81 -31.13 -35.70 -33.15
CA ALA A 81 -30.45 -34.49 -33.61
C ALA A 81 -31.03 -33.18 -32.99
N ALA A 82 -32.34 -33.14 -32.74
CA ALA A 82 -32.97 -32.01 -32.05
C ALA A 82 -32.54 -31.92 -30.58
N LYS A 83 -32.30 -33.06 -29.93
CA LYS A 83 -31.79 -33.11 -28.55
C LYS A 83 -30.34 -32.65 -28.50
N ASP A 84 -29.48 -33.13 -29.40
CA ASP A 84 -28.07 -32.73 -29.47
C ASP A 84 -27.93 -31.21 -29.68
N GLN A 85 -28.76 -30.63 -30.55
CA GLN A 85 -28.81 -29.18 -30.72
C GLN A 85 -29.24 -28.45 -29.44
N ALA A 86 -30.17 -29.00 -28.67
CA ALA A 86 -30.63 -28.39 -27.42
C ALA A 86 -29.57 -28.47 -26.31
N ASP A 87 -28.82 -29.57 -26.25
CA ASP A 87 -27.73 -29.76 -25.30
C ASP A 87 -26.55 -28.83 -25.66
N ALA A 88 -26.14 -28.74 -26.93
CA ALA A 88 -25.11 -27.79 -27.36
C ALA A 88 -25.48 -26.31 -27.12
N GLN A 89 -26.77 -25.95 -27.17
CA GLN A 89 -27.22 -24.60 -26.77
C GLN A 89 -27.03 -24.34 -25.28
N ARG A 90 -27.22 -25.37 -24.43
CA ARG A 90 -26.97 -25.26 -22.99
C ARG A 90 -25.48 -25.14 -22.71
N ASP A 91 -24.65 -25.85 -23.45
CA ASP A 91 -23.19 -25.79 -23.30
C ASP A 91 -22.66 -24.39 -23.62
N VAL A 92 -23.07 -23.78 -24.74
CA VAL A 92 -22.75 -22.37 -25.06
C VAL A 92 -23.22 -21.41 -23.96
N ALA A 93 -24.42 -21.61 -23.42
CA ALA A 93 -24.93 -20.76 -22.34
C ALA A 93 -24.12 -20.94 -21.04
N GLY A 94 -23.72 -22.18 -20.74
CA GLY A 94 -22.85 -22.52 -19.61
C GLY A 94 -21.46 -21.91 -19.73
N ALA A 95 -20.82 -22.05 -20.90
CA ALA A 95 -19.51 -21.45 -21.18
C ALA A 95 -19.57 -19.93 -21.06
N ARG A 96 -20.61 -19.27 -21.59
CA ARG A 96 -20.79 -17.82 -21.40
C ARG A 96 -20.95 -17.42 -19.93
N ALA A 97 -21.66 -18.23 -19.15
CA ALA A 97 -21.85 -17.94 -17.73
C ALA A 97 -20.53 -18.08 -16.96
N GLY A 98 -19.79 -19.18 -17.16
CA GLY A 98 -18.49 -19.40 -16.52
C GLY A 98 -17.44 -18.37 -16.93
N ALA A 99 -17.34 -18.09 -18.22
CA ALA A 99 -16.46 -17.05 -18.76
C ALA A 99 -16.74 -15.65 -18.16
N ASN A 100 -18.02 -15.30 -17.97
CA ASN A 100 -18.37 -14.04 -17.34
C ASN A 100 -18.03 -14.02 -15.85
N GLU A 101 -18.15 -15.15 -15.14
CA GLU A 101 -17.79 -15.28 -13.72
C GLU A 101 -16.29 -15.06 -13.54
N GLU A 102 -15.46 -15.74 -14.34
CA GLU A 102 -13.99 -15.59 -14.31
C GLU A 102 -13.57 -14.13 -14.57
N VAL A 103 -14.10 -13.49 -15.62
CA VAL A 103 -13.79 -12.08 -15.90
C VAL A 103 -14.28 -11.13 -14.80
N ILE A 104 -15.32 -11.50 -14.04
CA ILE A 104 -15.79 -10.70 -12.89
C ILE A 104 -14.82 -10.85 -11.72
N ASP A 105 -14.35 -12.07 -11.45
CA ASP A 105 -13.41 -12.37 -10.37
C ASP A 105 -12.08 -11.64 -10.61
N GLU A 106 -11.48 -11.75 -11.79
CA GLU A 106 -10.23 -11.02 -12.14
C GLU A 106 -10.39 -9.49 -12.02
N LYS A 107 -11.59 -8.95 -12.31
CA LYS A 107 -11.87 -7.52 -12.11
C LYS A 107 -11.98 -7.13 -10.64
N ALA A 108 -12.38 -8.05 -9.77
CA ALA A 108 -12.37 -7.82 -8.34
C ALA A 108 -10.93 -7.73 -7.82
N ASP A 109 -10.03 -8.58 -8.33
CA ASP A 109 -8.61 -8.59 -7.96
C ASP A 109 -7.92 -7.28 -8.41
N VAL A 110 -8.20 -6.78 -9.61
CA VAL A 110 -7.78 -5.43 -10.03
C VAL A 110 -8.26 -4.34 -9.06
N ALA A 111 -9.49 -4.44 -8.55
CA ALA A 111 -10.03 -3.44 -7.63
C ALA A 111 -9.34 -3.50 -6.26
N GLU A 112 -9.00 -4.70 -5.78
CA GLU A 112 -8.21 -4.91 -4.56
C GLU A 112 -6.80 -4.34 -4.72
N ALA A 113 -6.07 -4.69 -5.79
CA ALA A 113 -4.75 -4.14 -6.08
C ALA A 113 -4.75 -2.61 -6.19
N GLN A 114 -5.81 -2.01 -6.77
CA GLN A 114 -5.97 -0.56 -6.81
C GLN A 114 -6.18 0.06 -5.43
N GLN A 115 -6.89 -0.62 -4.53
CA GLN A 115 -7.07 -0.18 -3.16
C GLN A 115 -5.75 -0.24 -2.39
N GLU A 116 -4.98 -1.32 -2.55
CA GLU A 116 -3.66 -1.48 -1.95
C GLU A 116 -2.69 -0.40 -2.44
N LEU A 117 -2.66 -0.13 -3.75
CA LEU A 117 -1.87 0.97 -4.30
C LEU A 117 -2.22 2.32 -3.66
N GLN A 118 -3.51 2.63 -3.51
CA GLN A 118 -3.94 3.89 -2.87
C GLN A 118 -3.49 3.96 -1.40
N GLN A 119 -3.55 2.84 -0.68
CA GLN A 119 -3.07 2.76 0.69
C GLN A 119 -1.55 2.98 0.75
N THR A 120 -0.76 2.28 -0.07
CA THR A 120 0.70 2.41 -0.12
C THR A 120 1.13 3.83 -0.50
N GLU A 121 0.43 4.47 -1.45
CA GLU A 121 0.69 5.87 -1.79
C GLU A 121 0.40 6.83 -0.61
N MET A 122 -0.65 6.57 0.16
CA MET A 122 -0.97 7.35 1.36
C MET A 122 0.10 7.17 2.44
N GLU A 123 0.53 5.94 2.69
CA GLU A 123 1.56 5.63 3.69
C GLU A 123 2.92 6.25 3.31
N LEU A 124 3.29 6.28 2.03
CA LEU A 124 4.47 6.98 1.54
C LEU A 124 4.39 8.49 1.84
N GLN A 125 3.23 9.11 1.59
CA GLN A 125 3.04 10.53 1.89
C GLN A 125 3.16 10.81 3.39
N GLN A 126 2.59 9.95 4.24
CA GLN A 126 2.69 10.07 5.68
C GLN A 126 4.14 9.89 6.17
N THR A 127 4.87 8.94 5.59
CA THR A 127 6.30 8.72 5.86
C THR A 127 7.11 9.98 5.55
N GLN A 128 6.94 10.54 4.36
CA GLN A 128 7.62 11.78 3.98
C GLN A 128 7.30 12.95 4.90
N ALA A 129 6.04 13.10 5.31
CA ALA A 129 5.62 14.16 6.21
C ALA A 129 6.22 14.00 7.63
N ARG A 130 6.21 12.77 8.16
CA ARG A 130 6.84 12.43 9.45
C ARG A 130 8.33 12.73 9.42
N ASP A 131 9.02 12.27 8.38
CA ASP A 131 10.47 12.38 8.27
C ASP A 131 10.91 13.83 8.08
N ALA A 132 10.16 14.62 7.30
CA ALA A 132 10.40 16.06 7.18
C ALA A 132 10.22 16.79 8.52
N PHE A 133 9.18 16.44 9.29
CA PHE A 133 8.96 17.02 10.61
C PHE A 133 10.06 16.62 11.59
N ALA A 134 10.47 15.35 11.61
CA ALA A 134 11.61 14.87 12.39
C ALA A 134 12.89 15.64 12.04
N GLN A 135 13.18 15.83 10.75
CA GLN A 135 14.35 16.59 10.31
C GLN A 135 14.30 18.05 10.79
N GLN A 136 13.13 18.69 10.80
CA GLN A 136 12.96 20.03 11.36
C GLN A 136 13.27 20.05 12.87
N ALA A 137 12.84 19.04 13.61
CA ALA A 137 13.13 18.94 15.04
C ALA A 137 14.62 18.71 15.31
N ASP A 138 15.26 17.85 14.53
CA ASP A 138 16.71 17.59 14.61
C ASP A 138 17.53 18.87 14.38
N GLN A 139 17.09 19.76 13.47
CA GLN A 139 17.72 21.07 13.29
C GLN A 139 17.58 21.99 14.51
N GLN A 140 16.42 21.98 15.18
CA GLN A 140 16.21 22.78 16.40
C GLN A 140 17.03 22.25 17.58
N ILE A 141 17.13 20.93 17.69
CA ILE A 141 18.02 20.28 18.65
C ILE A 141 19.47 20.72 18.40
N ALA A 142 19.94 20.71 17.15
CA ALA A 142 21.30 21.13 16.82
C ALA A 142 21.56 22.62 17.14
N LEU A 143 20.58 23.49 16.93
CA LEU A 143 20.67 24.91 17.34
C LEU A 143 20.76 25.06 18.85
N ALA A 144 20.01 24.25 19.61
CA ALA A 144 20.09 24.22 21.06
C ALA A 144 21.45 23.73 21.56
N ASP A 145 21.99 22.68 20.94
CA ASP A 145 23.32 22.14 21.26
C ASP A 145 24.39 23.23 21.05
N GLN A 146 24.34 23.97 19.93
CA GLN A 146 25.24 25.11 19.70
C GLN A 146 25.09 26.22 20.76
N LYS A 147 23.86 26.55 21.15
CA LYS A 147 23.62 27.60 22.15
C LYS A 147 24.11 27.18 23.54
N ILE A 148 23.96 25.89 23.87
CA ILE A 148 24.50 25.31 25.10
C ILE A 148 26.03 25.43 25.12
N GLU A 149 26.72 25.08 24.03
CA GLU A 149 28.17 25.21 23.92
C GLU A 149 28.64 26.68 24.09
N GLU A 150 27.91 27.64 23.50
CA GLU A 150 28.19 29.07 23.70
C GLU A 150 28.08 29.50 25.18
N LEU A 151 27.07 29.00 25.89
CA LEU A 151 26.84 29.33 27.30
C LEU A 151 27.88 28.67 28.19
N GLU A 152 28.23 27.41 27.94
CA GLU A 152 29.30 26.70 28.66
C GLU A 152 30.64 27.45 28.49
N ALA A 153 30.92 27.99 27.30
CA ALA A 153 32.10 28.82 27.10
C ALA A 153 32.06 30.14 27.90
N ARG A 154 30.88 30.76 28.06
CA ARG A 154 30.71 31.99 28.87
C ARG A 154 30.77 31.72 30.37
N GLU A 155 30.14 30.63 30.82
CA GLU A 155 30.16 30.15 32.21
C GLU A 155 31.61 30.00 32.69
N ASN A 156 32.46 29.35 31.91
CA ASN A 156 33.89 29.17 32.21
C ASN A 156 34.69 30.49 32.41
N ASN A 157 34.12 31.63 32.00
CA ASN A 157 34.72 32.96 32.16
C ASN A 157 33.96 33.85 33.17
N ALA A 158 32.89 33.34 33.77
CA ALA A 158 32.08 34.02 34.76
C ALA A 158 32.42 33.52 36.18
N ASP A 159 32.19 34.36 37.18
CA ASP A 159 32.35 33.99 38.58
C ASP A 159 31.08 34.35 39.38
N GLY A 160 30.76 33.54 40.38
CA GLY A 160 29.74 33.86 41.38
C GLY A 160 28.32 33.88 40.83
N ALA A 161 27.57 34.97 41.02
CA ALA A 161 26.14 35.00 40.65
C ALA A 161 25.90 34.90 39.13
N ALA A 162 26.85 35.33 38.30
CA ALA A 162 26.75 35.24 36.85
C ALA A 162 27.01 33.82 36.32
N GLU A 163 27.94 33.11 36.93
CA GLU A 163 28.22 31.69 36.68
C GLU A 163 26.97 30.86 36.98
N GLN A 164 26.41 31.00 38.18
CA GLN A 164 25.21 30.27 38.59
C GLN A 164 24.00 30.55 37.68
N ALA A 165 23.82 31.81 37.25
CA ALA A 165 22.74 32.15 36.32
C ALA A 165 22.92 31.50 34.94
N THR A 166 24.16 31.33 34.49
CA THR A 166 24.48 30.68 33.20
C THR A 166 24.30 29.16 33.30
N GLU A 167 24.74 28.55 34.40
CA GLU A 167 24.53 27.12 34.70
C GLU A 167 23.03 26.76 34.73
N ASP A 168 22.20 27.62 35.34
CA ASP A 168 20.75 27.48 35.36
C ASP A 168 20.13 27.54 33.94
N GLN A 169 20.66 28.40 33.06
CA GLN A 169 20.22 28.50 31.66
C GLN A 169 20.61 27.26 30.86
N ILE A 170 21.85 26.78 31.00
CA ILE A 170 22.36 25.56 30.36
C ILE A 170 21.50 24.36 30.76
N SER A 171 21.24 24.21 32.06
CA SER A 171 20.44 23.09 32.59
C SER A 171 19.02 23.08 32.05
N LYS A 172 18.37 24.25 31.96
CA LYS A 172 17.02 24.39 31.37
C LYS A 172 17.00 24.04 29.90
N LEU A 173 17.97 24.54 29.12
CA LEU A 173 18.08 24.23 27.69
C LEU A 173 18.34 22.75 27.45
N LYS A 174 19.25 22.11 28.20
CA LYS A 174 19.51 20.66 28.10
C LYS A 174 18.25 19.85 28.37
N ALA A 175 17.56 20.12 29.48
CA ALA A 175 16.32 19.43 29.83
C ALA A 175 15.23 19.60 28.76
N GLN A 176 15.10 20.78 28.16
CA GLN A 176 14.12 21.00 27.10
C GLN A 176 14.51 20.33 25.78
N ARG A 177 15.79 20.35 25.42
CA ARG A 177 16.33 19.66 24.25
C ARG A 177 16.14 18.15 24.34
N GLU A 178 16.33 17.57 25.52
CA GLU A 178 16.02 16.15 25.79
C GLU A 178 14.52 15.84 25.62
N ARG A 179 13.61 16.70 26.13
CA ARG A 179 12.17 16.52 25.92
C ARG A 179 11.75 16.59 24.46
N VAL A 180 12.38 17.47 23.67
CA VAL A 180 12.14 17.52 22.22
C VAL A 180 12.58 16.21 21.58
N GLN A 181 13.77 15.72 21.94
CA GLN A 181 14.26 14.44 21.42
C GLN A 181 13.32 13.28 21.77
N GLU A 182 12.92 13.15 23.03
CA GLU A 182 12.00 12.10 23.48
C GLU A 182 10.66 12.16 22.72
N ALA A 183 10.07 13.35 22.58
CA ALA A 183 8.80 13.51 21.86
C ALA A 183 8.92 13.17 20.36
N VAL A 184 10.07 13.46 19.75
CA VAL A 184 10.34 13.12 18.34
C VAL A 184 10.60 11.62 18.18
N ASP A 185 11.31 10.99 19.11
CA ASP A 185 11.59 9.56 19.10
C ASP A 185 10.28 8.76 19.32
N ASP A 186 9.42 9.20 20.25
CA ASP A 186 8.07 8.65 20.43
C ASP A 186 7.26 8.73 19.13
N MET A 187 7.26 9.90 18.47
CA MET A 187 6.58 10.11 17.20
C MET A 187 7.14 9.22 16.09
N LYS A 188 8.47 9.05 16.00
CA LYS A 188 9.13 8.17 15.02
C LYS A 188 8.76 6.71 15.21
N SER A 189 8.55 6.28 16.46
CA SER A 189 8.18 4.91 16.84
C SER A 189 6.70 4.57 16.69
N ALA A 190 5.85 5.59 16.51
CA ALA A 190 4.43 5.41 16.29
C ALA A 190 4.15 4.77 14.92
N GLU A 191 3.02 4.05 14.82
CA GLU A 191 2.52 3.58 13.52
C GLU A 191 2.39 4.76 12.55
N ILE A 192 2.73 4.56 11.26
CA ILE A 192 2.78 5.65 10.29
C ILE A 192 1.43 6.33 10.07
N MET A 193 0.33 5.63 10.29
CA MET A 193 -1.01 6.23 10.21
C MET A 193 -1.41 6.99 11.48
N LYS A 194 -0.60 6.93 12.55
CA LYS A 194 -0.89 7.50 13.87
C LYS A 194 0.19 8.45 14.38
N TRP A 195 1.31 8.64 13.68
CA TRP A 195 2.39 9.54 14.14
C TRP A 195 1.89 10.98 14.38
N GLN A 196 0.86 11.41 13.65
CA GLN A 196 0.25 12.74 13.80
C GLN A 196 -0.36 12.94 15.20
N ASP A 197 -0.82 11.88 15.87
CA ASP A 197 -1.33 11.98 17.25
C ASP A 197 -0.21 12.39 18.24
N HIS A 198 1.05 12.08 17.90
CA HIS A 198 2.23 12.44 18.68
C HIS A 198 2.82 13.80 18.26
N GLN A 199 2.45 14.28 17.06
CA GLN A 199 2.99 15.52 16.50
C GLN A 199 2.72 16.73 17.39
N GLN A 200 1.54 16.81 18.02
CA GLN A 200 1.20 17.93 18.90
C GLN A 200 2.16 18.05 20.09
N ASN A 201 2.53 16.93 20.71
CA ASN A 201 3.46 16.93 21.85
C ASN A 201 4.85 17.39 21.41
N ALA A 202 5.35 16.89 20.28
CA ALA A 202 6.62 17.32 19.71
C ALA A 202 6.60 18.81 19.32
N GLN A 203 5.50 19.31 18.74
CA GLN A 203 5.34 20.74 18.43
C GLN A 203 5.37 21.62 19.68
N LEU A 204 4.69 21.21 20.75
CA LEU A 204 4.72 21.95 22.01
C LEU A 204 6.13 21.98 22.59
N ALA A 205 6.81 20.83 22.64
CA ALA A 205 8.19 20.75 23.12
C ALA A 205 9.14 21.63 22.29
N MET A 206 9.03 21.62 20.96
CA MET A 206 9.83 22.47 20.07
C MET A 206 9.51 23.96 20.24
N SER A 207 8.24 24.33 20.40
CA SER A 207 7.85 25.74 20.60
C SER A 207 8.45 26.31 21.88
N GLU A 208 8.48 25.49 22.94
CA GLU A 208 9.07 25.83 24.22
C GLU A 208 10.60 25.89 24.16
N LEU A 209 11.24 24.98 23.40
CA LEU A 209 12.68 25.07 23.11
C LEU A 209 13.02 26.37 22.38
N ASN A 210 12.27 26.70 21.32
CA ASN A 210 12.45 27.92 20.55
C ASN A 210 12.29 29.18 21.41
N ARG A 211 11.32 29.19 22.33
CA ARG A 211 11.15 30.26 23.31
C ARG A 211 12.40 30.42 24.17
N MET A 212 12.93 29.33 24.72
CA MET A 212 14.16 29.37 25.54
C MET A 212 15.37 29.84 24.74
N LEU A 213 15.53 29.40 23.49
CA LEU A 213 16.64 29.85 22.63
C LEU A 213 16.61 31.36 22.38
N GLN A 214 15.43 31.98 22.34
CA GLN A 214 15.28 33.43 22.19
C GLN A 214 15.49 34.21 23.49
N GLU A 215 15.19 33.59 24.64
CA GLU A 215 15.32 34.22 25.95
C GLU A 215 16.74 34.18 26.50
N VAL A 216 17.54 33.20 26.08
CA VAL A 216 18.91 33.04 26.55
C VAL A 216 19.85 33.97 25.76
N GLN A 217 20.39 34.98 26.45
CA GLN A 217 21.24 36.04 25.88
C GLN A 217 22.71 35.69 25.99
#